data_AF-A0A520AQ04-F1
#
_entry.id   AF-A0A520AQ04-F1
#
_cell.length_a   1.000
_cell.length_b   1.000
_cell.length_c   1.000
_cell.angle_alpha   90.00
_cell.angle_beta   90.00
_cell.angle_gamma   90.00
#
_symmetry.space_group_name_H-M   'P 1'
#
loop_
_entity.id
_entity.type
_entity.pdbx_description
1 polymer ?
#
loop_
_entity_poly.entity_id
_entity_poly.type
_entity_poly.pdbx_seq_one_letter_code
_entity_poly.pdbx_strand_id
1 'polypeptide(L)'
;MFAPHNPFARTSVGAQRQVWTGYQREFYFSNIASLGLACLMNALCARPDDEAIVQEILQADGCRAYVYHPGDGCQIVGAVLHAKGTGALPVIKPLPRGGRRGRGQRSALQLDLFAVG
;
A
#
# COMPACT_ATOMS: atom_id res chain seq x y z
N MET A 1 17.42 -12.32 4.70
CA MET A 1 16.20 -12.66 5.47
C MET A 1 15.18 -13.15 4.46
N PHE A 2 14.96 -14.46 4.39
CA PHE A 2 14.01 -15.03 3.43
C PHE A 2 12.59 -14.68 3.89
N ALA A 3 11.86 -13.92 3.07
CA ALA A 3 10.43 -13.75 3.30
C ALA A 3 9.78 -15.14 3.29
N PRO A 4 8.91 -15.49 4.25
CA PRO A 4 8.12 -16.70 4.15
C PRO A 4 7.37 -16.67 2.81
N HIS A 5 7.46 -17.77 2.04
CA HIS A 5 6.79 -17.95 0.76
C HIS A 5 5.33 -17.50 0.89
N ASN A 6 4.94 -16.40 0.24
CA ASN A 6 3.57 -15.92 0.26
C ASN A 6 2.78 -16.77 -0.75
N PRO A 7 1.96 -17.74 -0.33
CA PRO A 7 1.22 -18.60 -1.25
C PRO A 7 0.16 -17.82 -2.05
N PHE A 8 -0.13 -16.57 -1.67
CA PHE A 8 -1.08 -15.68 -2.35
C PHE A 8 -0.39 -14.47 -2.98
N ALA A 9 0.86 -14.63 -3.43
CA ALA A 9 1.61 -13.55 -4.07
C ALA A 9 0.83 -12.88 -5.20
N ARG A 10 0.02 -13.62 -5.97
CA ARG A 10 -0.95 -13.06 -6.92
C ARG A 10 -2.36 -13.48 -6.53
N THR A 11 -3.28 -12.52 -6.50
CA THR A 11 -4.66 -12.67 -6.04
C THR A 11 -5.55 -11.65 -6.75
N SER A 12 -6.84 -11.62 -6.46
CA SER A 12 -7.76 -10.61 -6.99
C SER A 12 -8.14 -9.58 -5.92
N VAL A 13 -8.53 -8.39 -6.36
CA VAL A 13 -9.06 -7.33 -5.48
C VAL A 13 -10.26 -7.83 -4.68
N GLY A 14 -11.19 -8.56 -5.31
CA GLY A 14 -12.38 -9.10 -4.63
C GLY A 14 -12.02 -10.05 -3.49
N ALA A 15 -11.06 -10.95 -3.72
CA ALA A 15 -10.57 -11.87 -2.69
C ALA A 15 -9.94 -11.11 -1.51
N GLN A 16 -9.10 -10.10 -1.78
CA GLN A 16 -8.48 -9.31 -0.72
C GLN A 16 -9.49 -8.45 0.02
N ARG A 17 -10.50 -7.90 -0.66
CA ARG A 17 -11.59 -7.15 -0.01
C ARG A 17 -12.36 -8.03 0.98
N GLN A 18 -12.64 -9.29 0.61
CA GLN A 18 -13.29 -10.25 1.51
C GLN A 18 -12.40 -10.55 2.73
N VAL A 19 -11.12 -10.84 2.52
CA VAL A 19 -10.16 -11.09 3.60
C VAL A 19 -10.07 -9.91 4.57
N TRP A 20 -9.91 -8.69 4.04
CA TRP A 20 -9.79 -7.50 4.88
C TRP A 20 -11.07 -7.09 5.59
N THR A 21 -12.24 -7.43 5.03
CA THR A 21 -13.51 -7.29 5.76
C THR A 21 -13.53 -8.16 7.02
N GLY A 22 -12.97 -9.38 6.94
CA GLY A 22 -12.75 -10.25 8.10
C GLY A 22 -11.77 -9.64 9.09
N TYR A 23 -10.57 -9.26 8.62
CA TYR A 23 -9.54 -8.67 9.49
C TYR A 23 -9.97 -7.37 10.14
N GLN A 24 -10.78 -6.54 9.48
CA GLN A 24 -11.31 -5.33 10.09
C GLN A 24 -12.13 -5.62 11.35
N ARG A 25 -12.94 -6.68 11.33
CA ARG A 25 -13.69 -7.12 12.53
C ARG A 25 -12.76 -7.72 13.57
N GLU A 26 -11.84 -8.59 13.15
CA GLU A 26 -10.88 -9.23 14.06
C GLU A 26 -10.02 -8.22 14.80
N PHE A 27 -9.49 -7.21 14.08
CA PHE A 27 -8.67 -6.16 14.66
C PHE A 27 -9.45 -5.33 15.65
N TYR A 28 -10.71 -5.02 15.33
CA TYR A 28 -11.60 -4.29 16.24
C TYR A 28 -11.85 -5.09 17.53
N PHE A 29 -12.27 -6.35 17.43
CA PHE A 29 -12.59 -7.17 18.61
C PHE A 29 -11.36 -7.54 19.45
N SER A 30 -10.20 -7.65 18.81
CA SER A 30 -8.95 -8.03 19.48
C SER A 30 -8.11 -6.83 19.92
N ASN A 31 -8.63 -5.60 19.75
CA ASN A 31 -7.93 -4.34 20.03
C ASN A 31 -6.53 -4.28 19.40
N ILE A 32 -6.39 -4.75 18.16
CA ILE A 32 -5.13 -4.76 17.42
C ILE A 32 -4.90 -3.37 16.84
N ALA A 33 -3.77 -2.77 17.19
CA ALA A 33 -3.35 -1.49 16.65
C ALA A 33 -3.00 -1.63 15.15
N SER A 34 -3.66 -0.86 14.28
CA SER A 34 -3.39 -0.85 12.83
C SER A 34 -3.36 0.56 12.22
N LEU A 35 -2.52 0.75 11.19
CA LEU A 35 -2.44 1.95 10.36
C LEU A 35 -2.81 1.61 8.92
N GLY A 36 -3.56 2.49 8.26
CA GLY A 36 -3.86 2.38 6.84
C GLY A 36 -5.01 1.43 6.48
N LEU A 37 -5.63 0.74 7.45
CA LEU A 37 -6.72 -0.21 7.19
C LEU A 37 -7.89 0.44 6.44
N ALA A 38 -8.41 1.58 6.92
CA ALA A 38 -9.50 2.29 6.23
C ALA A 38 -9.10 2.76 4.83
N CYS A 39 -7.86 3.22 4.66
CA CYS A 39 -7.33 3.65 3.36
C CYS A 39 -7.23 2.47 2.39
N LEU A 40 -6.75 1.31 2.86
CA LEU A 40 -6.68 0.08 2.10
C LEU A 40 -8.08 -0.39 1.68
N MET A 41 -9.04 -0.41 2.60
CA MET A 41 -10.42 -0.79 2.30
C MET A 41 -11.02 0.11 1.21
N ASN A 42 -10.85 1.42 1.33
CA ASN A 42 -11.31 2.36 0.31
C ASN A 42 -10.63 2.13 -1.05
N ALA A 43 -9.32 1.89 -1.06
CA ALA A 43 -8.57 1.62 -2.29
C ALA A 43 -9.02 0.32 -2.98
N LEU A 44 -9.30 -0.74 -2.21
CA LEU A 44 -9.81 -1.99 -2.73
C LEU A 44 -11.26 -1.84 -3.23
N CYS A 45 -12.13 -1.10 -2.53
CA CYS A 45 -13.51 -0.85 -2.96
C CYS A 45 -13.63 -0.02 -4.24
N ALA A 46 -12.64 0.83 -4.53
CA ALA A 46 -12.62 1.65 -5.75
C ALA A 46 -12.19 0.88 -7.01
N ARG A 47 -11.89 -0.42 -6.91
CA ARG A 47 -11.33 -1.24 -7.98
C ARG A 47 -12.25 -2.40 -8.38
N PRO A 48 -12.18 -2.88 -9.64
CA PRO A 48 -12.91 -4.07 -10.09
C PRO A 48 -12.50 -5.32 -9.30
N ASP A 49 -13.45 -6.22 -9.05
CA ASP A 49 -13.21 -7.39 -8.19
C ASP A 49 -12.26 -8.43 -8.83
N ASP A 50 -12.25 -8.50 -10.16
CA ASP A 50 -11.43 -9.40 -10.97
C ASP A 50 -10.03 -8.85 -11.26
N GLU A 51 -9.75 -7.60 -10.87
CA GLU A 51 -8.43 -7.00 -11.04
C GLU A 51 -7.37 -7.78 -10.27
N ALA A 52 -6.31 -8.19 -10.96
CA ALA A 52 -5.18 -8.89 -10.38
C ALA A 52 -4.28 -7.95 -9.58
N ILE A 53 -3.94 -8.34 -8.36
CA ILE A 53 -3.03 -7.61 -7.48
C ILE A 53 -2.00 -8.56 -6.87
N VAL A 54 -0.84 -8.01 -6.57
CA VAL A 54 0.24 -8.69 -5.87
C VAL A 54 0.20 -8.29 -4.41
N GLN A 55 0.37 -9.27 -3.52
CA GLN A 55 0.52 -9.04 -2.09
C GLN A 55 1.96 -9.31 -1.66
N GLU A 56 2.57 -8.31 -1.05
CA GLU A 56 3.85 -8.43 -0.35
C GLU A 56 3.64 -8.31 1.15
N ILE A 57 4.34 -9.17 1.90
CA ILE A 57 4.27 -9.19 3.36
C ILE A 57 5.64 -8.81 3.90
N LEU A 58 5.69 -7.70 4.62
CA LEU A 58 6.89 -7.20 5.28
C LEU A 58 6.74 -7.39 6.78
N GLN A 59 7.81 -7.80 7.45
CA GLN A 59 7.80 -8.02 8.89
C GLN A 59 9.09 -7.50 9.50
N ALA A 60 8.95 -6.65 10.52
CA ALA A 60 10.06 -6.08 11.28
C ALA A 60 9.55 -5.68 12.67
N ASP A 61 10.37 -5.88 13.71
CA ASP A 61 10.16 -5.33 15.06
C ASP A 61 8.75 -5.55 15.64
N GLY A 62 8.22 -6.77 15.51
CA GLY A 62 6.88 -7.12 16.00
C GLY A 62 5.72 -6.49 15.20
N CYS A 63 6.02 -5.74 14.14
CA CYS A 63 5.05 -5.22 13.20
C CYS A 63 5.01 -6.07 11.94
N ARG A 64 3.82 -6.13 11.32
CA ARG A 64 3.61 -6.80 10.05
C ARG A 64 2.83 -5.88 9.12
N ALA A 65 3.38 -5.65 7.94
CA ALA A 65 2.75 -4.89 6.88
C ALA A 65 2.30 -5.83 5.75
N TYR A 66 1.14 -5.50 5.19
CA TYR A 66 0.67 -6.07 3.93
C TYR A 66 0.61 -4.94 2.93
N VAL A 67 1.30 -5.11 1.81
CA VAL A 67 1.42 -4.13 0.74
C VAL A 67 0.85 -4.72 -0.53
N TYR A 68 0.02 -3.93 -1.22
CA TYR A 68 -0.64 -4.34 -2.46
C TYR A 68 -0.17 -3.47 -3.62
N HIS A 69 0.15 -4.10 -4.75
CA HIS A 69 0.62 -3.43 -5.95
C HIS A 69 0.21 -4.22 -7.21
N PRO A 70 0.22 -3.62 -8.41
CA PRO A 70 -0.11 -4.32 -9.66
C PRO A 70 0.93 -5.36 -10.11
N GLY A 71 2.07 -5.45 -9.42
CA GLY A 71 3.22 -6.27 -9.83
C GLY A 71 4.28 -5.55 -10.68
N ASP A 72 4.10 -4.25 -10.93
CA ASP A 72 5.06 -3.40 -11.67
C ASP A 72 6.23 -2.90 -10.81
N GLY A 73 6.20 -3.16 -9.51
CA GLY A 73 7.21 -2.74 -8.53
C GLY A 73 7.26 -1.23 -8.26
N CYS A 74 6.39 -0.44 -8.89
CA CYS A 74 6.44 1.02 -8.84
C CYS A 74 5.20 1.64 -8.21
N GLN A 75 4.03 1.01 -8.37
CA GLN A 75 2.76 1.56 -7.90
C GLN A 75 2.23 0.81 -6.70
N ILE A 76 1.88 1.54 -5.64
CA ILE A 76 1.22 0.97 -4.47
C ILE A 76 -0.29 1.24 -4.57
N VAL A 77 -1.08 0.17 -4.52
CA VAL A 77 -2.54 0.24 -4.42
C VAL A 77 -2.94 0.63 -3.01
N GLY A 78 -2.32 0.01 -2.01
CA GLY A 78 -2.60 0.27 -0.61
C GLY A 78 -1.72 -0.57 0.29
N ALA A 79 -1.65 -0.19 1.57
CA ALA A 79 -0.94 -0.94 2.57
C ALA A 79 -1.60 -0.79 3.93
N VAL A 80 -1.39 -1.80 4.77
CA VAL A 80 -1.80 -1.79 6.17
C VAL A 80 -0.69 -2.35 7.03
N LEU A 81 -0.38 -1.65 8.10
CA LEU A 81 0.59 -2.03 9.11
C LEU A 81 -0.16 -2.36 10.39
N HIS A 82 0.14 -3.48 11.03
CA HIS A 82 -0.36 -3.78 12.37
C HIS A 82 0.77 -4.26 13.28
N ALA A 83 0.64 -3.97 14.56
CA ALA A 83 1.52 -4.49 15.59
C ALA A 83 0.99 -5.85 16.09
N LYS A 84 1.90 -6.76 16.44
CA LYS A 84 1.55 -8.00 17.11
C LYS A 84 1.27 -7.71 18.59
N GLY A 85 0.10 -8.11 19.08
CA GLY A 85 -0.30 -7.91 20.49
C GLY A 85 -0.52 -6.45 20.84
N THR A 86 -0.08 -6.01 22.01
CA THR A 86 -0.21 -4.63 22.51
C THR A 86 0.95 -3.71 22.09
N GLY A 87 1.76 -4.13 21.11
CA GLY A 87 2.89 -3.34 20.60
C GLY A 87 2.43 -1.99 20.04
N ALA A 88 3.23 -0.95 20.26
CA ALA A 88 2.96 0.37 19.70
C ALA A 88 3.31 0.39 18.21
N LEU A 89 2.45 1.02 17.41
CA LEU A 89 2.76 1.32 16.01
C LEU A 89 3.75 2.48 15.93
N PRO A 90 4.59 2.53 14.88
CA PRO A 90 5.45 3.69 14.64
C PRO A 90 4.60 4.95 14.45
N VAL A 91 5.02 6.04 15.09
CA VAL A 91 4.38 7.36 14.92
C VAL A 91 4.78 7.91 13.56
N ILE A 92 3.89 7.79 12.58
CA ILE A 92 4.08 8.41 11.26
C ILE A 92 3.63 9.86 11.37
N LYS A 93 4.59 10.78 11.38
CA LYS A 93 4.29 12.21 11.28
C LYS A 93 3.67 12.48 9.92
N PRO A 94 2.48 13.11 9.83
CA PRO A 94 1.92 13.50 8.55
C PRO A 94 2.94 14.36 7.81
N LEU A 95 3.32 13.97 6.59
CA LEU A 95 4.05 14.91 5.75
C LEU A 95 3.16 16.14 5.57
N PRO A 96 3.71 17.36 5.66
CA PRO A 96 2.95 18.55 5.32
C PRO A 96 2.39 18.33 3.92
N ARG A 97 1.06 18.41 3.79
CA ARG A 97 0.39 18.29 2.50
C ARG A 97 0.95 19.40 1.62
N GLY A 98 1.92 19.07 0.77
CA GLY A 98 2.44 19.98 -0.23
C GLY A 98 1.23 20.47 -1.01
N GLY A 99 0.90 21.75 -0.85
CA GLY A 99 -0.26 22.35 -1.50
C GLY A 99 -0.24 21.96 -2.97
N ARG A 100 -1.40 21.59 -3.50
CA ARG A 100 -1.61 21.29 -4.93
C ARG A 100 -0.74 22.24 -5.76
N ARG A 101 0.40 21.76 -6.24
CA ARG A 101 1.16 22.51 -7.25
C ARG A 101 0.24 22.54 -8.44
N GLY A 102 -0.29 23.72 -8.71
CA GLY A 102 -1.17 23.98 -9.83
C GLY A 102 -0.59 23.33 -11.07
N ARG A 103 -1.47 22.69 -11.83
CA ARG A 103 -1.20 22.23 -13.19
C ARG A 103 -0.72 23.44 -14.00
N GLY A 104 0.59 23.64 -14.06
CA GLY A 104 1.20 24.85 -14.58
C GLY A 104 2.64 24.59 -14.98
N GLN A 105 2.86 24.67 -16.29
CA GLN A 105 4.12 24.56 -17.02
C GLN A 105 4.74 23.16 -17.12
N ARG A 106 4.34 22.49 -18.22
CA ARG A 106 5.29 21.74 -19.05
C ARG A 106 6.47 22.68 -19.34
N SER A 107 7.55 22.57 -18.58
CA SER A 107 8.86 22.98 -19.08
C SER A 107 9.35 21.82 -19.93
N ALA A 108 9.20 21.96 -21.24
CA ALA A 108 9.87 21.10 -22.19
C ALA A 108 11.37 21.33 -22.00
N LEU A 109 12.02 20.45 -21.22
CA LEU A 109 13.45 20.19 -21.39
C LEU A 109 13.60 19.47 -22.73
N GLN A 110 13.50 20.25 -23.80
CA GLN A 110 13.87 19.82 -25.13
C GLN A 110 15.40 19.72 -25.15
N LEU A 111 15.90 18.50 -25.09
CA LEU A 111 17.30 18.19 -25.37
C LEU A 111 17.53 18.49 -26.85
N ASP A 112 18.34 19.51 -27.14
CA ASP A 112 18.79 19.76 -28.50
C ASP A 112 19.91 18.76 -28.83
N LEU A 113 19.58 17.79 -29.68
CA LEU A 113 20.42 16.65 -30.00
C LEU A 113 21.47 16.94 -31.09
N PHE A 114 21.60 18.20 -31.54
CA PHE A 114 22.45 18.57 -32.68
C PHE A 114 23.47 19.68 -32.40
N ALA A 115 23.87 19.92 -31.15
CA ALA A 115 25.05 20.73 -30.87
C ALA A 115 26.35 19.93 -31.20
N VAL A 116 26.62 19.79 -32.50
CA VAL A 116 27.94 19.44 -33.04
C VAL A 116 28.50 20.72 -33.64
N GLY A 117 29.62 21.19 -33.07
CA GLY A 117 30.47 22.25 -33.58
C GLY A 117 31.88 22.02 -33.07
#